data_AF-A0A7J9BNT1-F1
#
_entry.id   AF-A0A7J9BNT1-F1
#
_cell.length_a   1.000
_cell.length_b   1.000
_cell.length_c   1.000
_cell.angle_alpha   90.00
_cell.angle_beta   90.00
_cell.angle_gamma   90.00
#
_symmetry.space_group_name_H-M   'P 1'
#
loop_
_entity.id
_entity.type
_entity.pdbx_description
1 polymer ?
#
loop_
_entity_poly.entity_id
_entity_poly.type
_entity_poly.pdbx_seq_one_letter_code
_entity_poly.pdbx_strand_id
1 'polypeptide(L)'
;FYAELWEILDFTQREGRKKIFIHTDNLEIVKALQDIHLTELTSALVRRIHMILQTMEQWEFKYIPRERNQVQDRLAKLVSESNATMQVFEKVLEELVAVVDIVRATNINV
;
A
#
# COMPACT_ATOMS: atom_id res chain seq x y z
N PHE A 1 6.17 11.66 3.66
CA PHE A 1 5.31 12.29 2.64
C PHE A 1 5.97 12.30 1.26
N TYR A 2 6.88 13.21 0.89
CA TYR A 2 7.43 13.26 -0.48
C TYR A 2 8.21 12.02 -0.91
N ALA A 3 9.07 11.47 -0.04
CA ALA A 3 9.83 10.24 -0.33
C ALA A 3 8.90 9.07 -0.65
N GLU A 4 7.87 8.88 0.16
CA GLU A 4 6.86 7.84 0.00
C GLU A 4 6.00 8.04 -1.26
N LEU A 5 5.69 9.29 -1.64
CA LEU A 5 5.05 9.56 -2.94
C LEU A 5 5.94 9.19 -4.13
N TRP A 6 7.26 9.38 -4.02
CA TRP A 6 8.19 8.94 -5.05
C TRP A 6 8.26 7.42 -5.17
N GLU A 7 8.26 6.72 -4.04
CA GLU A 7 8.18 5.25 -4.01
C GLU A 7 6.89 4.74 -4.64
N ILE A 8 5.75 5.38 -4.34
CA ILE A 8 4.46 5.08 -4.96
C ILE A 8 4.53 5.32 -6.47
N LEU A 9 5.11 6.44 -6.92
CA LEU A 9 5.26 6.71 -8.35
C LEU A 9 6.10 5.62 -9.03
N ASP A 10 7.28 5.28 -8.48
CA ASP A 10 8.13 4.20 -9.01
C ASP A 10 7.35 2.89 -9.09
N PHE A 11 6.64 2.54 -8.01
CA PHE A 11 5.82 1.33 -7.97
C PHE A 11 4.71 1.31 -9.03
N THR A 12 4.02 2.44 -9.23
CA THR A 12 2.92 2.57 -10.22
C THR A 12 3.40 2.54 -11.67
N GLN A 13 4.66 2.91 -11.92
CA GLN A 13 5.25 2.93 -13.27
C GLN A 13 5.85 1.58 -13.70
N ARG A 14 6.02 0.63 -12.78
CA ARG A 14 6.51 -0.71 -13.13
C ARG A 14 5.54 -1.39 -14.10
N GLU A 15 6.07 -1.76 -15.27
CA GLU A 15 5.27 -2.24 -16.40
C GLU A 15 4.37 -3.43 -16.06
N GLY A 16 3.22 -3.51 -16.74
CA GLY A 16 2.31 -4.66 -16.70
C GLY A 16 1.33 -4.71 -15.53
N ARG A 17 1.39 -3.77 -14.58
CA ARG A 17 0.39 -3.67 -13.51
C ARG A 17 -0.89 -3.03 -14.03
N LYS A 18 -1.99 -3.80 -14.01
CA LYS A 18 -3.35 -3.33 -14.26
C LYS A 18 -4.12 -2.98 -12.99
N LYS A 19 -3.61 -3.47 -11.85
CA LYS A 19 -4.22 -3.33 -10.53
C LYS A 19 -3.17 -2.93 -9.50
N ILE A 20 -3.51 -2.02 -8.60
CA ILE A 20 -2.62 -1.49 -7.56
C ILE A 20 -3.36 -1.40 -6.23
N PHE A 21 -2.81 -2.02 -5.19
CA PHE A 21 -3.33 -1.88 -3.83
C PHE A 21 -2.20 -1.42 -2.93
N ILE A 22 -2.33 -0.21 -2.38
CA ILE A 22 -1.29 0.40 -1.55
C ILE A 22 -1.85 0.63 -0.15
N HIS A 23 -1.19 0.03 0.83
CA HIS A 23 -1.41 0.28 2.24
C HIS A 23 -0.30 1.19 2.77
N THR A 24 -0.67 2.21 3.53
CA THR A 24 0.29 3.15 4.12
C THR A 24 -0.19 3.59 5.50
N ASP A 25 0.74 3.85 6.42
CA ASP A 25 0.46 4.49 7.70
C ASP A 25 0.47 6.03 7.63
N ASN A 26 0.55 6.57 6.42
CA ASN A 26 0.53 7.99 6.13
C ASN A 26 -0.84 8.45 5.63
N LEU A 27 -1.66 8.93 6.56
CA LEU A 27 -3.02 9.39 6.26
C LEU A 27 -3.04 10.58 5.28
N GLU A 28 -2.00 11.42 5.26
CA GLU A 28 -1.92 12.56 4.32
C GLU A 28 -1.81 12.07 2.88
N ILE A 29 -1.09 10.97 2.63
CA ILE A 29 -0.95 10.38 1.29
C ILE A 29 -2.27 9.77 0.84
N VAL A 30 -2.94 9.02 1.72
CA VAL A 30 -4.25 8.44 1.40
C VAL A 30 -5.23 9.54 1.00
N LYS A 31 -5.30 10.63 1.77
CA LYS A 31 -6.16 11.78 1.44
C LYS A 31 -5.77 12.43 0.12
N ALA A 32 -4.48 12.67 -0.11
CA ALA A 32 -3.99 13.32 -1.32
C ALA A 32 -4.24 12.50 -2.60
N LEU A 33 -4.22 11.17 -2.51
CA LEU A 33 -4.38 10.25 -3.65
C LEU A 33 -5.81 9.73 -3.83
N GLN A 34 -6.68 9.80 -2.82
CA GLN A 34 -8.10 9.44 -2.96
C GLN A 34 -8.96 10.62 -3.41
N ASP A 35 -8.62 11.84 -2.99
CA ASP A 35 -9.42 13.02 -3.33
C ASP A 35 -8.96 13.63 -4.67
N ILE A 36 -9.56 13.13 -5.74
CA ILE A 36 -9.30 13.58 -7.12
C ILE A 36 -9.70 15.06 -7.31
N HIS A 37 -10.58 15.62 -6.47
CA HIS A 37 -10.99 17.03 -6.56
C HIS A 37 -9.99 17.99 -5.89
N LEU A 38 -9.08 17.48 -5.05
CA LEU A 38 -7.94 18.25 -4.53
C LEU A 38 -6.78 18.36 -5.53
N THR A 39 -6.93 17.87 -6.76
CA THR A 39 -5.92 17.99 -7.82
C THR A 39 -5.53 19.44 -8.13
N GLU A 40 -6.38 20.43 -7.87
CA GLU A 40 -6.05 21.86 -8.04
C GLU A 40 -5.13 22.43 -6.95
N LEU A 41 -5.11 21.82 -5.76
CA LEU A 41 -4.33 22.26 -4.59
C LEU A 41 -3.10 21.37 -4.29
N THR A 42 -2.88 20.32 -5.08
CA THR A 42 -1.87 19.28 -4.81
C THR A 42 -0.64 19.40 -5.71
N SER A 43 0.48 18.86 -5.23
CA SER A 43 1.77 18.91 -5.91
C SER A 43 1.74 18.25 -7.30
N ALA A 44 2.65 18.66 -8.21
CA ALA A 44 2.79 18.05 -9.53
C ALA A 44 2.99 16.52 -9.48
N LEU A 45 3.62 16.02 -8.40
CA LEU A 45 3.82 14.59 -8.16
C LEU A 45 2.50 13.87 -7.90
N VAL A 46 1.64 14.41 -7.04
CA VAL A 46 0.30 13.87 -6.77
C VAL A 46 -0.55 13.83 -8.04
N ARG A 47 -0.54 14.93 -8.82
CA ARG A 47 -1.21 14.97 -10.14
C ARG A 47 -0.71 13.87 -11.08
N ARG A 48 0.60 13.64 -11.14
CA ARG A 48 1.20 12.61 -12.00
C ARG A 48 0.74 11.21 -11.59
N ILE A 49 0.72 10.92 -10.28
CA ILE A 49 0.23 9.64 -9.75
C ILE A 49 -1.26 9.48 -10.11
N HIS A 50 -2.09 10.50 -9.89
CA HIS A 50 -3.50 10.49 -10.29
C HIS A 50 -3.72 10.15 -11.77
N MET A 51 -2.96 10.78 -12.68
CA MET A 51 -3.04 10.48 -14.10
C MET A 51 -2.73 9.01 -14.43
N ILE A 52 -1.79 8.39 -13.71
CA ILE A 52 -1.46 6.97 -13.87
C ILE A 52 -2.62 6.11 -13.33
N LEU A 53 -3.17 6.45 -12.17
CA LEU A 53 -4.28 5.71 -11.57
C LEU A 53 -5.53 5.72 -12.46
N GLN A 54 -5.75 6.78 -13.23
CA GLN A 54 -6.84 6.85 -14.22
C GLN A 54 -6.72 5.81 -15.35
N THR A 55 -5.53 5.29 -15.62
CA THR A 55 -5.32 4.24 -16.64
C THR A 55 -5.36 2.82 -16.07
N MET A 56 -5.42 2.68 -14.75
CA MET A 56 -5.48 1.39 -14.07
C MET A 56 -6.91 0.83 -14.08
N GLU A 57 -7.05 -0.49 -14.23
CA GLU A 57 -8.37 -1.15 -14.17
C GLU A 57 -8.95 -1.11 -12.76
N GLN A 58 -8.09 -1.18 -11.75
CA GLN A 58 -8.48 -1.15 -10.34
C GLN A 58 -7.34 -0.57 -9.51
N TRP A 59 -7.68 0.31 -8.57
CA TRP A 59 -6.71 0.75 -7.59
C TRP A 59 -7.35 1.05 -6.24
N GLU A 60 -6.57 0.91 -5.18
CA GLU A 60 -6.99 1.25 -3.82
C GLU A 60 -5.79 1.80 -3.04
N PHE A 61 -6.03 2.89 -2.31
CA PHE A 61 -5.14 3.36 -1.25
C PHE A 61 -5.87 3.23 0.07
N LYS A 62 -5.24 2.63 1.07
CA LYS A 62 -5.88 2.43 2.37
C LYS A 62 -4.92 2.72 3.51
N TYR A 63 -5.42 3.49 4.47
CA TYR A 63 -4.68 3.75 5.70
C TYR A 63 -4.64 2.49 6.56
N ILE A 64 -3.44 2.16 7.07
CA ILE A 64 -3.25 1.15 8.11
C ILE A 64 -2.53 1.76 9.31
N PRO A 65 -2.87 1.40 10.55
CA PRO A 65 -2.11 1.86 11.72
C PRO A 65 -0.64 1.43 11.64
N ARG A 66 0.26 2.26 12.17
CA ARG A 66 1.70 2.04 12.12
C ARG A 66 2.13 0.70 12.75
N GLU A 67 1.43 0.24 13.76
CA GLU A 67 1.68 -1.06 14.41
C GLU A 67 1.44 -2.22 13.44
N ARG A 68 0.47 -2.09 12.53
CA ARG A 68 0.23 -3.05 11.45
C ARG A 68 1.25 -2.91 10.34
N ASN A 69 1.63 -1.68 10.00
CA ASN A 69 2.67 -1.40 9.00
C ASN A 69 4.03 -1.99 9.41
N GLN A 70 4.38 -1.90 10.70
CA GLN A 70 5.61 -2.51 11.24
C GLN A 70 5.68 -4.04 11.05
N VAL A 71 4.54 -4.73 11.09
CA VAL A 71 4.48 -6.17 10.80
C VAL A 71 4.77 -6.39 9.32
N GLN A 72 4.18 -5.59 8.43
CA GLN A 72 4.45 -5.65 6.99
C GLN A 72 5.91 -5.31 6.65
N ASP A 73 6.50 -4.29 7.27
CA ASP A 73 7.91 -3.92 7.07
C ASP A 73 8.87 -5.03 7.49
N ARG A 74 8.63 -5.63 8.68
CA ARG A 74 9.43 -6.77 9.16
C ARG A 74 9.31 -7.96 8.23
N LEU A 75 8.10 -8.23 7.74
CA LEU A 75 7.82 -9.30 6.80
C LEU A 75 8.47 -9.05 5.43
N ALA A 76 8.40 -7.83 4.90
CA ALA A 76 9.06 -7.43 3.65
C ALA A 76 10.59 -7.53 3.76
N LYS A 77 11.16 -7.15 4.91
CA LYS A 77 12.59 -7.29 5.19
C LYS A 77 13.03 -8.76 5.19
N LEU A 78 12.31 -9.62 5.91
CA LEU A 78 12.57 -11.06 5.93
C LEU A 78 12.50 -11.68 4.52
N VAL A 79 11.62 -11.17 3.65
CA VAL A 79 11.51 -11.63 2.28
C VAL A 79 12.65 -11.18 1.39
N SER A 80 13.04 -9.91 1.50
CA SER A 80 14.23 -9.37 0.82
C SER A 80 15.48 -10.19 1.16
N GLU A 81 15.57 -10.67 2.41
CA GLU A 81 16.65 -11.56 2.86
C GLU A 81 16.50 -13.01 2.34
N SER A 82 15.30 -13.44 1.94
CA SER A 82 14.99 -14.83 1.55
C SER A 82 14.99 -15.13 0.03
N ASN A 83 15.13 -14.12 -0.84
CA ASN A 83 15.01 -14.24 -2.31
C ASN A 83 13.66 -14.80 -2.83
N ALA A 84 12.58 -14.79 -2.03
CA ALA A 84 11.26 -15.19 -2.48
C ALA A 84 10.64 -14.17 -3.45
N THR A 85 9.89 -14.62 -4.46
CA THR A 85 9.25 -13.73 -5.43
C THR A 85 8.05 -12.99 -4.83
N MET A 86 7.95 -11.69 -5.13
CA MET A 86 6.97 -10.75 -4.54
C MET A 86 5.50 -11.20 -4.69
N GLN A 87 5.14 -11.90 -5.77
CA GLN A 87 3.77 -12.40 -6.03
C GLN A 87 3.36 -13.57 -5.13
N VAL A 88 4.29 -14.49 -4.83
CA VAL A 88 4.01 -15.58 -3.87
C VAL A 88 3.80 -14.99 -2.49
N PHE A 89 4.47 -13.88 -2.20
CA PHE A 89 4.41 -13.24 -0.90
C PHE A 89 3.18 -12.37 -0.65
N GLU A 90 2.71 -11.58 -1.63
CA GLU A 90 1.46 -10.79 -1.48
C GLU A 90 0.30 -11.69 -1.04
N LYS A 91 0.20 -12.89 -1.64
CA LYS A 91 -0.81 -13.89 -1.26
C LYS A 91 -0.60 -14.46 0.16
N VAL A 92 0.64 -14.78 0.52
CA VAL A 92 0.97 -15.29 1.87
C VAL A 92 0.77 -14.21 2.94
N LEU A 93 1.05 -12.94 2.63
CA LEU A 93 0.82 -11.80 3.50
C LEU A 93 -0.68 -11.56 3.74
N GLU A 94 -1.50 -11.61 2.69
CA GLU A 94 -2.96 -11.51 2.83
C GLU A 94 -3.50 -12.61 3.74
N GLU A 95 -3.05 -13.85 3.54
CA GLU A 95 -3.42 -15.00 4.37
C GLU A 95 -2.92 -14.85 5.82
N LEU A 96 -1.68 -14.42 6.05
CA LEU A 96 -1.12 -14.23 7.39
C LEU A 96 -1.75 -13.06 8.14
N VAL A 97 -2.04 -11.95 7.46
CA VAL A 97 -2.73 -10.81 8.06
C VAL A 97 -4.15 -11.20 8.45
N ALA A 98 -4.86 -11.94 7.59
CA ALA A 98 -6.17 -12.48 7.92
C ALA A 98 -6.12 -13.42 9.14
N VAL A 99 -5.12 -14.29 9.25
CA VAL A 99 -4.93 -15.16 10.41
C VAL A 99 -4.61 -14.37 11.68
N VAL A 100 -3.74 -13.35 11.61
CA VAL A 100 -3.42 -12.50 12.77
C VAL A 100 -4.65 -11.71 13.24
N ASP A 101 -5.46 -11.21 12.32
CA ASP A 101 -6.71 -10.50 12.64
C ASP A 101 -7.72 -11.42 13.32
N ILE A 102 -7.87 -12.66 12.82
CA ILE A 102 -8.71 -13.68 13.44
C ILE A 102 -8.23 -13.99 14.86
N VAL A 103 -6.92 -14.25 15.04
CA VAL A 103 -6.33 -14.58 16.35
C VAL A 103 -6.50 -13.45 17.35
N ARG A 104 -6.34 -12.19 16.92
CA ARG A 104 -6.58 -11.02 17.76
C ARG A 104 -8.06 -10.87 18.13
N ALA A 105 -8.98 -11.08 17.18
CA ALA A 105 -10.42 -11.01 17.44
C ALA A 105 -10.88 -12.10 18.43
N THR A 106 -10.27 -13.28 18.39
CA THR A 106 -10.55 -14.37 19.34
C THR A 106 -9.91 -14.17 20.71
N ASN A 107 -8.76 -13.48 20.79
CA ASN A 107 -8.07 -13.20 22.06
C ASN A 107 -8.63 -11.99 22.84
N ILE A 108 -9.74 -11.38 22.41
CA ILE A 108 -10.46 -10.35 23.17
C ILE A 108 -11.53 -10.97 24.10
N ASN A 109 -11.66 -12.30 24.15
CA ASN A 109 -12.63 -13.00 25.02
C ASN A 109 -12.02 -13.76 26.22
N VAL A 110 -10.95 -13.24 26.84
CA VAL A 110 -10.48 -13.74 28.16
C VAL A 110 -10.27 -12.59 29.13
#